data_AF-A0A968T205-F1
#
_entry.id   AF-A0A968T205-F1
#
_cell.length_a   1.000
_cell.length_b   1.000
_cell.length_c   1.000
_cell.angle_alpha   90.00
_cell.angle_beta   90.00
_cell.angle_gamma   90.00
#
_symmetry.space_group_name_H-M   'P 1'
#
loop_
_entity.id
_entity.type
_entity.pdbx_description
1 polymer ?
#
loop_
_entity_poly.entity_id
_entity_poly.type
_entity_poly.pdbx_seq_one_letter_code
_entity_poly.pdbx_strand_id
1 'polypeptide(L)' 'MTLILKNKNIQSVYVNSLAEARNSFSKYHPSIIFLDNHLPDGIGIDFIPSLKEKIS' A
#
# COMPACT_ATOMS: atom_id res chain seq x y z
N MET A 1 -4.94 -1.25 12.42
CA MET A 1 -5.74 -1.34 11.18
C MET A 1 -6.35 -2.74 10.95
N THR A 2 -5.57 -3.82 11.10
CA THR A 2 -5.94 -5.19 10.70
C THR A 2 -7.20 -5.75 11.34
N LEU A 3 -7.42 -5.50 12.64
CA LEU A 3 -8.60 -6.02 13.34
C LEU A 3 -9.92 -5.47 12.76
N ILE A 4 -9.95 -4.19 12.41
CA ILE A 4 -11.15 -3.52 11.90
C ILE A 4 -11.50 -4.02 10.50
N LEU A 5 -10.50 -4.16 9.61
CA LEU A 5 -10.72 -4.64 8.24
C LEU A 5 -11.10 -6.12 8.23
N LYS A 6 -10.46 -6.93 9.08
CA LYS A 6 -10.80 -8.35 9.24
C LYS A 6 -12.24 -8.55 9.71
N ASN A 7 -12.69 -7.76 10.68
CA ASN A 7 -14.07 -7.81 11.17
C ASN A 7 -15.11 -7.43 10.10
N LYS A 8 -14.69 -6.73 9.05
CA LYS A 8 -15.53 -6.41 7.88
C LYS A 8 -15.40 -7.41 6.74
N ASN A 9 -14.71 -8.53 6.94
CA ASN A 9 -14.37 -9.51 5.90
C ASN A 9 -13.62 -8.90 4.69
N ILE A 10 -12.84 -7.83 4.92
CA ILE A 10 -12.02 -7.20 3.90
C ILE A 10 -10.64 -7.87 3.89
N GLN A 11 -10.25 -8.40 2.73
CA GLN A 11 -8.88 -8.87 2.53
C GLN A 11 -7.92 -7.68 2.54
N SER A 12 -6.88 -7.75 3.36
CA SER A 12 -5.88 -6.70 3.51
C SER A 12 -4.48 -7.27 3.38
N VAL A 13 -3.62 -6.50 2.73
CA VAL A 13 -2.19 -6.77 2.58
C VAL A 13 -1.44 -5.63 3.25
N TYR A 14 -0.36 -5.96 3.96
CA TYR A 14 0.49 -5.01 4.65
C TYR A 14 1.91 -5.12 4.11
N VAL A 15 2.52 -3.96 3.89
CA VAL A 15 3.91 -3.79 3.50
C VAL A 15 4.51 -2.73 4.41
N ASN A 16 5.79 -2.88 4.77
CA ASN A 16 6.44 -2.02 5.77
C ASN A 16 7.45 -1.03 5.18
N SER A 17 7.58 -1.00 3.84
CA SER A 17 8.49 -0.10 3.12
C SER A 17 7.95 0.23 1.73
N LEU A 18 8.38 1.36 1.17
CA LEU A 18 8.08 1.74 -0.22
C LEU A 18 8.65 0.73 -1.21
N ALA A 19 9.83 0.16 -0.91
CA ALA A 19 10.43 -0.91 -1.70
C ALA A 19 9.54 -2.16 -1.77
N GLU A 20 9.03 -2.62 -0.63
CA GLU A 20 8.12 -3.77 -0.58
C GLU A 20 6.79 -3.47 -1.28
N ALA A 21 6.25 -2.25 -1.09
CA ALA A 21 5.05 -1.79 -1.79
C ALA A 21 5.22 -1.90 -3.31
N ARG A 22 6.33 -1.40 -3.88
CA ARG A 22 6.62 -1.48 -5.33
C ARG A 22 6.55 -2.90 -5.87
N ASN A 23 7.05 -3.88 -5.12
CA ASN A 23 7.06 -5.28 -5.52
C ASN A 23 5.70 -5.96 -5.36
N SER A 24 4.85 -5.44 -4.48
CA SER A 24 3.54 -6.04 -4.18
C SER A 24 2.50 -5.82 -5.29
N PHE A 25 2.62 -4.75 -6.09
CA PHE A 25 1.64 -4.40 -7.14
C PHE A 25 1.53 -5.41 -8.28
N SER A 26 2.56 -6.23 -8.51
CA SER A 26 2.47 -7.32 -9.50
C SER A 26 1.66 -8.51 -8.99
N LYS A 27 1.52 -8.64 -7.66
CA LYS A 27 0.86 -9.76 -7.00
C LYS A 27 -0.54 -9.41 -6.52
N TYR A 28 -0.78 -8.16 -6.18
CA TYR A 28 -2.04 -7.69 -5.62
C TYR A 28 -2.55 -6.46 -6.37
N HIS A 29 -3.84 -6.43 -6.65
CA HIS A 29 -4.55 -5.30 -7.27
C HIS A 29 -5.52 -4.68 -6.25
N PRO A 30 -5.02 -3.83 -5.34
CA PRO A 30 -5.86 -3.24 -4.30
C PRO A 30 -6.81 -2.19 -4.88
N SER A 31 -8.07 -2.19 -4.44
CA SER A 31 -9.02 -1.12 -4.76
C SER A 31 -8.84 0.12 -3.87
N ILE A 32 -8.22 -0.02 -2.70
CA ILE A 32 -7.95 1.05 -1.73
C ILE A 32 -6.55 0.86 -1.18
N ILE A 33 -5.79 1.94 -1.09
CA ILE A 33 -4.44 1.97 -0.52
C ILE A 33 -4.45 2.91 0.69
N PHE A 34 -4.01 2.41 1.84
CA PHE A 34 -3.66 3.22 2.98
C PHE A 34 -2.14 3.46 2.94
N LEU A 35 -1.74 4.72 2.78
CA LEU A 35 -0.34 5.10 2.65
C LEU A 35 0.05 5.96 3.85
N ASP A 36 0.98 5.46 4.65
CA ASP A 36 1.61 6.27 5.69
C ASP A 36 2.61 7.24 5.03
N ASN A 37 2.68 8.47 5.55
CA ASN A 37 3.57 9.47 4.98
C ASN A 37 5.02 9.28 5.44
N HIS A 38 5.26 8.67 6.61
CA HIS A 38 6.62 8.43 7.08
C HIS A 38 6.89 6.93 7.12
N LEU A 39 7.76 6.48 6.23
CA LEU A 39 8.20 5.09 6.12
C LEU A 39 9.70 5.02 6.34
N PRO A 40 10.24 3.85 6.76
CA PRO A 40 11.66 3.71 7.05
C PRO A 40 12.58 3.99 5.85
N ASP A 41 12.06 3.88 4.62
CA ASP A 41 12.79 4.09 3.37
C ASP A 41 12.30 5.30 2.56
N GLY A 42 11.50 6.20 3.14
CA GLY A 42 11.16 7.47 2.51
C GLY A 42 9.82 8.09 2.94
N ILE A 43 9.41 9.11 2.20
CA ILE A 43 8.15 9.83 2.41
C ILE A 43 7.08 9.26 1.47
N GLY A 44 5.93 8.87 2.03
CA GLY A 44 4.84 8.25 1.29
C GLY A 44 4.24 9.15 0.21
N ILE A 45 4.13 10.47 0.46
CA ILE A 45 3.55 11.39 -0.54
C ILE A 45 4.35 11.42 -1.85
N ASP A 46 5.68 11.27 -1.76
CA ASP A 46 6.58 11.25 -2.91
C ASP A 46 6.44 9.96 -3.74
N PHE A 47 5.80 8.93 -3.17
CA PHE A 47 5.52 7.66 -3.84
C PHE A 47 4.22 7.68 -4.66
N ILE A 48 3.35 8.67 -4.46
CA ILE A 48 2.06 8.77 -5.17
C ILE A 48 2.19 8.73 -6.70
N PRO A 49 3.16 9.41 -7.35
CA PRO A 49 3.33 9.31 -8.79
C PRO A 49 3.56 7.87 -9.27
N SER A 50 4.44 7.13 -8.59
CA SER A 50 4.70 5.71 -8.89
C SER A 50 3.47 4.81 -8.68
N LEU A 51 2.60 5.16 -7.73
CA LEU A 51 1.32 4.46 -7.53
C LEU A 51 0.37 4.67 -8.70
N LYS A 52 0.26 5.90 -9.20
CA LYS A 52 -0.63 6.22 -10.32
C LYS A 52 -0.26 5.47 -11.59
N GLU A 53 1.04 5.37 -11.89
CA GLU A 53 1.53 4.61 -13.05
C GLU A 53 1.22 3.11 -12.99
N LYS A 54 1.08 2.53 -11.79
CA LYS A 54 0.78 1.10 -11.62
C LYS A 54 -0.70 0.77 -11.54
N ILE A 55 -1.54 1.77 -11.32
CA ILE A 55 -3.00 1.61 -11.10
C ILE A 55 -3.80 2.13 -12.31
N SER A 56 -3.24 3.06 -13.09
CA SER A 56 -3.83 3.57 -14.34
C SER A 56 -3.53 2.66 -15.52
#